data_AF-A0A352L0D9-F1
#
_entry.id   AF-A0A352L0D9-F1
#
_cell.length_a   1.000
_cell.length_b   1.000
_cell.length_c   1.000
_cell.angle_alpha   90.00
_cell.angle_beta   90.00
_cell.angle_gamma   90.00
#
_symmetry.space_group_name_H-M   'P 1'
#
loop_
_entity.id
_entity.type
_entity.pdbx_description
1 polymer ?
#
loop_
_entity_poly.entity_id
_entity_poly.type
_entity_poly.pdbx_seq_one_letter_code
_entity_poly.pdbx_strand_id
1 'polypeptide(L)'
;YNPHIQRPALFPPSDGYQPPEDPLCGVARQIRATAELKQQFPDLIVVGSGYSYLQEWLPAVGQAVVSRGMADSIGLGRMVLSYPELPADSLSGQVLQRKKVCRTFSDCTTGPRNGMVSGCYPLDPFYRERPERTVLAALKTGHEETE
;
A
#
# COMPACT_ATOMS: atom_id res chain seq x y z
N TYR A 1 2.40 -17.11 -0.16
CA TYR A 1 2.26 -15.70 0.25
C TYR A 1 3.60 -15.22 0.79
N ASN A 2 4.24 -14.22 0.15
CA ASN A 2 5.54 -13.68 0.62
C ASN A 2 5.41 -12.16 0.85
N PRO A 3 5.30 -11.71 2.12
CA PRO A 3 5.04 -10.30 2.43
C PRO A 3 6.19 -9.36 2.04
N HIS A 4 7.44 -9.83 1.96
CA HIS A 4 8.61 -9.02 1.53
C HIS A 4 8.53 -8.65 0.06
N ILE A 5 7.92 -9.53 -0.74
CA ILE A 5 7.78 -9.30 -2.18
C ILE A 5 6.46 -8.60 -2.47
N GLN A 6 5.37 -9.03 -1.84
CA GLN A 6 4.01 -8.65 -2.22
C GLN A 6 3.48 -7.39 -1.52
N ARG A 7 4.11 -6.96 -0.40
CA ARG A 7 3.61 -5.84 0.40
C ARG A 7 4.73 -4.88 0.84
N PRO A 8 5.30 -4.07 -0.08
CA PRO A 8 6.24 -3.01 0.28
C PRO A 8 5.66 -2.08 1.36
N ALA A 9 6.34 -1.94 2.50
CA ALA A 9 5.89 -1.13 3.62
C ALA A 9 7.10 -0.66 4.44
N LEU A 10 7.07 0.58 4.90
CA LEU A 10 8.10 1.09 5.82
C LEU A 10 7.88 0.60 7.25
N PHE A 11 6.62 0.53 7.69
CA PHE A 11 6.27 0.08 9.03
C PHE A 11 5.66 -1.32 8.95
N PRO A 12 6.26 -2.35 9.56
CA PRO A 12 5.66 -3.68 9.60
C PRO A 12 4.40 -3.71 10.48
N PRO A 13 3.52 -4.72 10.32
CA PRO A 13 2.43 -4.99 11.26
C PRO A 13 3.00 -5.40 12.63
N SER A 14 2.15 -5.48 13.66
CA SER A 14 2.58 -5.78 15.04
C SER A 14 3.39 -7.07 15.18
N ASP A 15 3.10 -8.07 14.36
CA ASP A 15 3.75 -9.39 14.33
C ASP A 15 4.77 -9.53 13.18
N GLY A 16 5.16 -8.40 12.57
CA GLY A 16 6.10 -8.36 11.46
C GLY A 16 7.51 -7.98 11.88
N TYR A 17 8.45 -8.14 10.95
CA TYR A 17 9.83 -7.70 11.08
C TYR A 17 10.16 -6.66 10.02
N GLN A 18 11.25 -5.93 10.23
CA GLN A 18 11.76 -4.95 9.27
C GLN A 18 12.05 -5.61 7.92
N PRO A 19 11.73 -4.96 6.79
CA PRO A 19 12.00 -5.52 5.48
C PRO A 19 13.51 -5.72 5.30
N PRO A 20 13.95 -6.82 4.65
CA PRO A 20 15.37 -7.13 4.44
C PRO A 20 16.04 -6.22 3.40
N GLU A 21 15.28 -5.30 2.79
CA GLU A 21 15.70 -4.37 1.75
C GLU A 21 14.82 -3.11 1.79
N ASP A 22 15.26 -2.05 1.12
CA ASP A 22 14.40 -0.88 0.89
C ASP A 22 13.11 -1.32 0.16
N PRO A 23 11.90 -1.02 0.67
CA PRO A 23 10.67 -1.42 0.01
C PRO A 23 10.50 -0.85 -1.42
N LEU A 24 11.24 0.20 -1.82
CA LEU A 24 11.30 0.66 -3.21
C LEU A 24 11.82 -0.44 -4.14
N CYS A 25 12.76 -1.28 -3.68
CA CYS A 25 13.23 -2.45 -4.43
C CYS A 25 12.08 -3.43 -4.70
N GLY A 26 11.22 -3.65 -3.70
CA GLY A 26 10.01 -4.47 -3.84
C GLY A 26 9.03 -3.92 -4.88
N VAL A 27 8.81 -2.59 -4.88
CA VAL A 27 7.98 -1.93 -5.91
C VAL A 27 8.59 -2.10 -7.29
N ALA A 28 9.89 -1.81 -7.45
CA ALA A 28 10.58 -1.94 -8.73
C ALA A 28 10.57 -3.37 -9.27
N ARG A 29 10.67 -4.37 -8.37
CA ARG A 29 10.55 -5.79 -8.72
C ARG A 29 9.17 -6.14 -9.24
N GLN A 30 8.10 -5.67 -8.59
CA GLN A 30 6.74 -5.93 -9.06
C GLN A 30 6.47 -5.28 -10.42
N ILE A 31 6.92 -4.03 -10.62
CA ILE A 31 6.80 -3.34 -11.91
C ILE A 31 7.51 -4.11 -13.04
N ARG A 32 8.73 -4.61 -12.77
CA ARG A 32 9.48 -5.43 -13.73
C ARG A 32 8.75 -6.74 -14.05
N ALA A 33 8.26 -7.42 -13.02
CA ALA A 33 7.53 -8.67 -13.21
C ALA A 33 6.28 -8.50 -14.09
N THR A 34 5.50 -7.43 -13.88
CA THR A 34 4.33 -7.18 -14.75
C THR A 34 4.73 -6.79 -16.16
N ALA A 35 5.82 -6.04 -16.33
CA ALA A 35 6.33 -5.68 -17.66
C ALA A 35 6.80 -6.90 -18.45
N GLU A 36 7.54 -7.82 -17.82
CA GLU A 36 7.98 -9.08 -18.41
C GLU A 36 6.78 -9.96 -18.82
N LEU A 37 5.74 -10.02 -17.97
CA LEU A 37 4.50 -10.72 -18.29
C LEU A 37 3.79 -10.10 -19.48
N LYS A 38 3.65 -8.76 -19.55
CA LYS A 38 3.02 -8.07 -20.68
C LYS A 38 3.83 -8.23 -21.98
N GLN A 39 5.15 -8.30 -21.89
CA GLN A 39 6.00 -8.55 -23.06
C GLN A 39 5.78 -9.95 -23.64
N GLN A 40 5.64 -10.97 -22.78
CA GLN A 40 5.46 -12.36 -23.21
C GLN A 40 4.01 -12.69 -23.58
N PHE A 41 3.05 -12.03 -22.92
CA PHE A 41 1.61 -12.28 -23.09
C PHE A 41 0.86 -10.96 -23.27
N PRO A 42 0.95 -10.30 -24.44
CA PRO A 42 0.38 -8.96 -24.65
C PRO A 42 -1.13 -8.88 -24.42
N ASP A 43 -1.87 -9.95 -24.71
CA ASP A 43 -3.32 -10.02 -24.58
C ASP A 43 -3.78 -10.39 -23.16
N LEU A 44 -2.86 -10.84 -22.29
CA LEU A 44 -3.19 -11.13 -20.89
C LEU A 44 -3.39 -9.82 -20.13
N ILE A 45 -4.53 -9.69 -19.45
CA ILE A 45 -4.81 -8.55 -18.58
C ILE A 45 -4.03 -8.70 -17.28
N VAL A 46 -3.19 -7.71 -16.98
CA VAL A 46 -2.32 -7.66 -15.81
C VAL A 46 -2.62 -6.43 -14.98
N VAL A 47 -2.91 -6.64 -13.69
CA VAL A 47 -3.09 -5.56 -12.71
C VAL A 47 -1.82 -5.44 -11.86
N GLY A 48 -1.17 -4.28 -11.90
CA GLY A 48 0.00 -4.00 -11.08
C GLY A 48 -0.36 -3.79 -9.61
N SER A 49 0.47 -4.29 -8.68
CA SER A 49 0.32 -4.07 -7.23
C SER A 49 1.55 -3.41 -6.61
N GLY A 50 1.51 -3.11 -5.31
CA GLY A 50 2.63 -2.55 -4.54
C GLY A 50 2.78 -1.02 -4.58
N TYR A 51 2.03 -0.34 -5.45
CA TYR A 51 2.19 1.09 -5.72
C TYR A 51 1.88 2.02 -4.54
N SER A 52 1.11 1.58 -3.53
CA SER A 52 0.79 2.43 -2.36
C SER A 52 2.03 2.93 -1.62
N TYR A 53 3.16 2.22 -1.70
CA TYR A 53 4.42 2.67 -1.09
C TYR A 53 5.02 3.91 -1.77
N LEU A 54 4.68 4.16 -3.05
CA LEU A 54 5.11 5.34 -3.81
C LEU A 54 4.40 6.63 -3.37
N GLN A 55 3.33 6.51 -2.58
CA GLN A 55 2.64 7.65 -1.96
C GLN A 55 2.22 8.71 -3.01
N GLU A 56 2.69 9.95 -2.89
CA GLU A 56 2.38 11.03 -3.84
C GLU A 56 2.86 10.76 -5.27
N TRP A 57 3.86 9.91 -5.46
CA TRP A 57 4.37 9.53 -6.77
C TRP A 57 3.55 8.42 -7.44
N LEU A 58 2.61 7.81 -6.72
CA LEU A 58 1.80 6.71 -7.23
C LEU A 58 1.14 7.06 -8.58
N PRO A 59 0.46 8.21 -8.77
CA PRO A 59 -0.20 8.48 -10.05
C PRO A 59 0.78 8.64 -11.21
N ALA A 60 1.90 9.34 -10.98
CA ALA A 60 2.91 9.56 -12.02
C ALA A 60 3.56 8.25 -12.47
N VAL A 61 3.92 7.38 -11.51
CA VAL A 61 4.49 6.06 -11.83
C VAL A 61 3.43 5.15 -12.46
N GLY A 62 2.20 5.15 -11.94
CA GLY A 62 1.09 4.38 -12.48
C GLY A 62 0.79 4.74 -13.94
N GLN A 63 0.73 6.02 -14.26
CA GLN A 63 0.58 6.51 -15.63
C GLN A 63 1.72 6.01 -16.53
N ALA A 64 2.97 6.09 -16.06
CA ALA A 64 4.13 5.63 -16.83
C ALA A 64 4.07 4.12 -17.10
N VAL A 65 3.66 3.31 -16.11
CA VAL A 65 3.49 1.85 -16.27
C VAL A 65 2.42 1.53 -17.30
N VAL A 66 1.23 2.12 -17.17
CA VAL A 66 0.11 1.83 -18.08
C VAL A 66 0.39 2.32 -19.50
N SER A 67 0.88 3.54 -19.67
CA SER A 67 1.18 4.11 -20.99
C SER A 67 2.30 3.38 -21.75
N ARG A 68 3.17 2.66 -21.03
CA ARG A 68 4.23 1.83 -21.62
C ARG A 68 3.83 0.36 -21.79
N GLY A 69 2.57 0.01 -21.53
CA GLY A 69 2.07 -1.36 -21.64
C GLY A 69 2.70 -2.32 -20.64
N MET A 70 3.20 -1.83 -19.50
CA MET A 70 3.85 -2.66 -18.46
C MET A 70 2.85 -3.28 -17.48
N ALA A 71 1.60 -2.80 -17.48
CA ALA A 71 0.41 -3.37 -16.87
C ALA A 71 -0.82 -2.70 -17.50
N ASP A 72 -2.00 -3.32 -17.42
CA ASP A 72 -3.24 -2.76 -18.00
C ASP A 72 -3.97 -1.84 -17.01
N SER A 73 -3.78 -2.06 -15.70
CA SER A 73 -4.29 -1.17 -14.66
C SER A 73 -3.47 -1.24 -13.37
N ILE A 74 -3.65 -0.26 -12.50
CA ILE A 74 -2.96 -0.17 -11.20
C ILE A 74 -3.95 -0.52 -10.09
N GLY A 75 -3.67 -1.61 -9.38
CA GLY A 75 -4.44 -2.06 -8.23
C GLY A 75 -4.14 -1.23 -6.98
N LEU A 76 -5.19 -0.73 -6.33
CA LEU A 76 -5.11 0.00 -5.06
C LEU A 76 -5.66 -0.84 -3.92
N GLY A 77 -4.77 -1.32 -3.05
CA GLY A 77 -5.13 -1.97 -1.80
C GLY A 77 -5.23 -0.95 -0.67
N ARG A 78 -4.22 -0.90 0.21
CA ARG A 78 -4.21 -0.06 1.43
C ARG A 78 -4.44 1.44 1.20
N MET A 79 -4.16 1.96 0.00
CA MET A 79 -4.41 3.36 -0.34
C MET A 79 -5.91 3.69 -0.37
N VAL A 80 -6.77 2.77 -0.81
CA VAL A 80 -8.23 3.02 -0.90
C VAL A 80 -8.87 3.19 0.48
N LEU A 81 -8.25 2.64 1.53
CA LEU A 81 -8.74 2.73 2.91
C LEU A 81 -8.60 4.14 3.50
N SER A 82 -7.68 4.96 2.99
CA SER A 82 -7.46 6.33 3.45
C SER A 82 -7.82 7.38 2.41
N TYR A 83 -7.77 7.02 1.12
CA TYR A 83 -8.04 7.91 0.00
C TYR A 83 -8.81 7.19 -1.13
N PRO A 84 -10.09 6.87 -0.93
CA PRO A 84 -10.89 6.17 -1.94
C PRO A 84 -11.09 6.99 -3.22
N GLU A 85 -11.08 8.33 -3.13
CA GLU A 85 -11.22 9.22 -4.30
C GLU A 85 -9.92 9.37 -5.12
N LEU A 86 -8.79 8.80 -4.68
CA LEU A 86 -7.48 8.98 -5.35
C LEU A 86 -7.53 8.74 -6.87
N PRO A 87 -8.18 7.68 -7.41
CA PRO A 87 -8.25 7.50 -8.85
C PRO A 87 -8.97 8.65 -9.56
N ALA A 88 -10.10 9.10 -9.02
CA ALA A 88 -10.88 10.19 -9.61
C ALA A 88 -10.14 11.52 -9.56
N ASP A 89 -9.52 11.84 -8.42
CA ASP A 89 -8.72 13.05 -8.24
C ASP A 89 -7.51 13.05 -9.19
N SER A 90 -6.82 11.92 -9.31
CA SER A 90 -5.64 11.79 -10.19
C SER A 90 -6.00 11.94 -11.66
N LEU A 91 -7.09 11.30 -12.11
CA LEU A 91 -7.53 11.34 -13.51
C LEU A 91 -8.10 12.69 -13.93
N SER A 92 -8.68 13.44 -12.98
CA SER A 92 -9.21 14.79 -13.24
C SER A 92 -8.16 15.89 -13.08
N GLY A 93 -6.89 15.53 -12.84
CA GLY A 93 -5.79 16.49 -12.68
C GLY A 93 -5.87 17.30 -11.38
N GLN A 94 -6.62 16.83 -10.39
CA GLN A 94 -6.73 17.49 -9.09
C GLN A 94 -5.44 17.34 -8.29
N VAL A 95 -5.17 18.32 -7.43
CA VAL A 95 -4.07 18.25 -6.49
C VAL A 95 -4.37 17.16 -5.45
N LEU A 96 -3.45 16.20 -5.28
CA LEU A 96 -3.60 15.12 -4.31
C LEU A 96 -3.75 15.66 -2.88
N GLN A 97 -4.74 15.14 -2.17
CA GLN A 97 -4.95 15.42 -0.76
C GLN A 97 -3.92 14.67 0.09
N ARG A 98 -2.75 15.30 0.31
CA ARG A 98 -1.61 14.71 1.04
C ARG A 98 -1.95 14.08 2.40
N LYS A 99 -2.96 14.61 3.09
CA LYS A 99 -3.42 14.11 4.40
C LYS A 99 -4.13 12.75 4.32
N LYS A 100 -4.64 12.37 3.15
CA LYS A 100 -5.28 11.08 2.88
C LYS A 100 -4.29 10.03 2.35
N VAL A 101 -3.10 10.42 1.93
CA VAL A 101 -2.11 9.51 1.33
C VAL A 101 -1.57 8.52 2.36
N CYS A 102 -1.77 7.22 2.11
CA CYS A 102 -1.32 6.14 2.96
C CYS A 102 0.22 6.16 3.10
N ARG A 103 0.72 6.14 4.35
CA ARG A 103 2.17 6.08 4.66
C ARG A 103 2.64 4.69 5.09
N THR A 104 1.88 3.65 4.75
CA THR A 104 2.21 2.24 5.03
C THR A 104 2.41 1.90 6.52
N PHE A 105 1.59 2.48 7.40
CA PHE A 105 1.59 2.20 8.86
C PHE A 105 1.25 0.77 9.26
N SER A 106 0.74 -0.04 8.32
CA SER A 106 0.33 -1.44 8.51
C SER A 106 -0.81 -1.72 9.50
N ASP A 107 -1.47 -0.70 10.08
CA ASP A 107 -2.67 -0.88 10.92
C ASP A 107 -3.80 -1.66 10.24
N CYS A 108 -4.00 -1.41 8.94
CA CYS A 108 -4.92 -2.17 8.09
C CYS A 108 -4.65 -3.68 8.04
N THR A 109 -3.43 -4.12 8.38
CA THR A 109 -3.06 -5.52 8.56
C THR A 109 -3.04 -5.92 10.04
N THR A 110 -2.50 -5.08 10.93
CA THR A 110 -2.43 -5.35 12.37
C THR A 110 -3.81 -5.62 12.96
N GLY A 111 -4.83 -4.84 12.59
CA GLY A 111 -6.20 -5.05 13.10
C GLY A 111 -6.75 -6.45 12.83
N PRO A 112 -6.89 -6.87 11.56
CA PRO A 112 -7.38 -8.22 11.22
C PRO A 112 -6.56 -9.36 11.83
N ARG A 113 -5.24 -9.20 11.98
CA ARG A 113 -4.39 -10.21 12.62
C ARG A 113 -4.67 -10.38 14.12
N ASN A 114 -5.31 -9.39 14.73
CA ASN A 114 -5.72 -9.39 16.13
C ASN A 114 -7.26 -9.43 16.29
N GLY A 115 -7.98 -9.94 15.29
CA GLY A 115 -9.44 -10.11 15.34
C GLY A 115 -10.26 -8.81 15.21
N MET A 116 -9.63 -7.71 14.81
CA MET A 116 -10.30 -6.41 14.62
C MET A 116 -10.66 -6.16 13.15
N VAL A 117 -11.55 -5.20 12.90
CA VAL A 117 -11.92 -4.79 11.54
C VAL A 117 -10.72 -4.14 10.81
N SER A 118 -10.57 -4.43 9.52
CA SER A 118 -9.54 -3.77 8.68
C SER A 118 -9.93 -2.33 8.35
N GLY A 119 -9.01 -1.39 8.52
CA GLY A 119 -9.24 0.02 8.17
C GLY A 119 -7.99 0.88 8.30
N CYS A 120 -8.13 2.19 8.06
CA CYS A 120 -7.05 3.16 8.21
C CYS A 120 -7.20 4.00 9.49
N TYR A 121 -6.87 3.40 10.63
CA TYR A 121 -6.94 4.05 11.95
C TYR A 121 -6.17 5.38 12.10
N PRO A 122 -5.07 5.64 11.37
CA PRO A 122 -4.40 6.94 11.45
C PRO A 122 -5.06 8.05 10.63
N LEU A 123 -5.57 7.75 9.43
CA LEU A 123 -5.94 8.79 8.44
C LEU A 123 -7.44 8.90 8.17
N ASP A 124 -8.18 7.80 8.25
CA ASP A 124 -9.63 7.81 8.03
C ASP A 124 -10.36 8.30 9.30
N PRO A 125 -11.25 9.31 9.22
CA PRO A 125 -11.94 9.86 10.39
C PRO A 125 -12.73 8.83 11.18
N PHE A 126 -13.47 7.94 10.50
CA PHE A 126 -14.29 6.93 11.14
C PHE A 126 -13.45 5.92 11.92
N TYR A 127 -12.35 5.43 11.32
CA TYR A 127 -11.44 4.53 12.03
C TYR A 127 -10.58 5.25 13.09
N ARG A 128 -10.36 6.56 12.96
CA ARG A 128 -9.58 7.34 13.93
C ARG A 128 -10.28 7.47 15.28
N GLU A 129 -11.60 7.54 15.27
CA GLU A 129 -12.45 7.69 16.46
C GLU A 129 -12.76 6.37 17.15
N ARG A 130 -12.40 5.24 16.52
CA ARG A 130 -12.65 3.91 17.05
C ARG A 130 -11.74 3.56 18.24
N PRO A 131 -12.24 2.88 19.28
CA PRO A 131 -11.44 2.45 20.42
C PRO A 131 -10.30 1.49 20.03
N GLU A 132 -10.48 0.72 18.96
CA GLU A 132 -9.45 -0.18 18.42
C GLU A 132 -8.16 0.55 18.04
N ARG A 133 -8.20 1.86 17.73
CA ARG A 133 -7.00 2.67 17.46
C ARG A 133 -6.02 2.65 18.63
N THR A 134 -6.52 2.78 19.85
CA THR A 134 -5.68 2.76 21.07
C THR A 134 -5.06 1.39 21.27
N VAL A 135 -5.84 0.32 21.05
CA VAL A 135 -5.37 -1.06 21.14
C VAL A 135 -4.26 -1.31 20.11
N LEU A 136 -4.45 -0.86 18.87
CA LEU A 136 -3.45 -0.97 17.80
C LEU A 136 -2.15 -0.23 18.09
N ALA A 137 -2.23 0.95 18.73
CA ALA A 137 -1.04 1.67 19.15
C ALA A 137 -0.22 0.84 20.15
N ALA A 138 -0.88 0.31 21.19
CA ALA A 138 -0.23 -0.53 22.20
C ALA A 138 0.38 -1.82 21.64
N LEU A 139 -0.31 -2.48 20.70
CA LEU A 139 0.17 -3.70 20.05
C LEU A 139 1.45 -3.49 19.21
N LYS A 140 1.68 -2.28 18.71
CA LYS A 140 2.89 -1.96 17.92
C LYS A 140 4.08 -1.56 18.79
N THR A 141 3.83 -0.92 19.94
CA THR A 141 4.89 -0.49 20.88
C THR A 141 5.33 -1.62 21.81
N GLY A 142 4.43 -2.55 22.15
CA GLY A 142 4.73 -3.67 23.06
C GLY A 142 5.70 -4.73 22.53
N HIS A 143 6.36 -4.49 21.39
CA HIS A 143 7.43 -5.34 20.84
C HIS A 143 8.79 -4.61 20.75
N GLU A 144 8.87 -3.35 21.21
CA GLU A 144 10.14 -2.61 21.31
C GLU A 144 10.91 -2.90 22.61
N GLU A 145 10.33 -3.64 23.58
CA GLU A 145 10.95 -3.90 24.89
C GLU A 145 11.66 -5.25 25.05
N THR A 146 11.83 -6.03 23.98
CA THR A 146 12.65 -7.26 24.02
C THR A 146 13.92 -7.08 23.20
N GLU A 147 14.90 -6.39 23.78
CA GLU A 147 16.34 -6.57 23.51
C GLU A 147 16.94 -7.50 24.57
#